data_AF-A0A2J0Q7E8-F1
#
_entry.id   AF-A0A2J0Q7E8-F1
#
_cell.length_a   1.000
_cell.length_b   1.000
_cell.length_c   1.000
_cell.angle_alpha   90.00
_cell.angle_beta   90.00
_cell.angle_gamma   90.00
#
_symmetry.space_group_name_H-M   'P 1'
#
loop_
_entity.id
_entity.type
_entity.pdbx_description
1 polymer ?
#
loop_
_entity_poly.entity_id
_entity_poly.type
_entity_poly.pdbx_seq_one_letter_code
_entity_poly.pdbx_strand_id
1 'polypeptide(L)'
;MYKGLIVIVVVVFSAVAVGVLFFDSFVRVDYFSSPETGDQIIIKLPKWIDKDMAINSFSINPVIDGELVWIDDFRELHFLPRKGFEPGMSYKVNVGLPTYGLGLIMPIAKEYFVMVDENIPLPNKINGIPLEGKFIEANLQTMTMTLYQNGKVVETFKIAGKGNPATSPTIQGNFSIKTKETNHFSSLSHVWMPWSMQFEGDYFIHEWPYWPGGKRIETKYSGGCIRLYEGDSKKVYDFAEIGTQFAVHSTPLISESDLKSGDLVRENSSSDVYIIKNVSDKKYRRKVPVEKISQWYPNISQEGIKIVSDGILDGYLKSKWVVLPPGDNNINGTVYEIDNQWVKHRMNCSVSNCLSAWGYFGWDSDEIYTVTQEELDYYPSGDDVPLVAAY
;
A
#
# COMPACT_ATOMS: atom_id res chain seq x y z
N MET A 1 24.10 -4.57 4.61
CA MET A 1 24.81 -4.30 3.34
C MET A 1 23.96 -4.80 2.19
N TYR A 2 23.03 -3.98 1.70
CA TYR A 2 22.32 -4.20 0.45
C TYR A 2 22.51 -2.93 -0.39
N LYS A 3 22.88 -3.12 -1.65
CA LYS A 3 23.28 -2.07 -2.58
C LYS A 3 22.08 -1.17 -2.83
N GLY A 4 22.21 0.12 -2.52
CA GLY A 4 21.23 1.14 -2.89
C GLY A 4 20.97 1.06 -4.39
N LEU A 5 19.68 1.00 -4.74
CA LEU A 5 19.19 0.96 -6.10
C LEU A 5 19.65 2.25 -6.81
N ILE A 6 20.49 2.10 -7.84
CA ILE A 6 21.05 3.23 -8.58
C ILE A 6 20.08 3.55 -9.71
N VAL A 7 19.36 4.68 -9.61
CA VAL A 7 18.88 5.35 -10.82
C VAL A 7 20.13 5.79 -11.58
N ILE A 8 20.50 5.07 -12.63
CA ILE A 8 21.64 5.45 -13.47
C ILE A 8 21.15 6.56 -14.39
N VAL A 9 21.23 7.81 -13.94
CA VAL A 9 21.23 8.94 -14.86
C VAL A 9 22.59 8.93 -15.56
N VAL A 10 22.61 8.52 -16.82
CA VAL A 10 23.79 8.72 -17.67
C VAL A 10 23.84 10.20 -18.04
N VAL A 11 24.79 10.92 -17.44
CA VAL A 11 25.12 12.29 -17.86
C VAL A 11 25.89 12.20 -19.17
N VAL A 12 25.26 12.54 -20.28
CA VAL A 12 25.97 12.69 -21.57
C VAL A 12 26.63 14.08 -21.57
N PHE A 13 27.95 14.12 -21.42
CA PHE A 13 28.71 15.36 -21.49
C PHE A 13 28.80 15.86 -22.94
N SER A 14 28.23 17.02 -23.22
CA SER A 14 28.71 17.90 -24.29
C SER A 14 29.43 19.09 -23.61
N ALA A 15 30.74 18.94 -23.40
CA ALA A 15 31.55 19.97 -22.77
C ALA A 15 31.97 21.04 -23.79
N VAL A 16 31.55 22.29 -23.56
CA VAL A 16 32.35 23.46 -23.95
C VAL A 16 32.83 24.09 -22.65
N ALA A 17 34.02 23.71 -22.20
CA ALA A 17 34.65 24.28 -21.03
C ALA A 17 35.57 25.42 -21.46
N VAL A 18 35.15 26.66 -21.23
CA VAL A 18 36.09 27.81 -21.17
C VAL A 18 36.28 28.11 -19.70
N GLY A 19 37.41 27.66 -19.15
CA GLY A 19 37.75 27.84 -17.74
C GLY A 19 38.38 29.19 -17.46
N VAL A 20 37.93 29.85 -16.39
CA VAL A 20 38.74 30.79 -15.62
C VAL A 20 38.46 30.54 -14.13
N LEU A 21 39.56 30.44 -13.36
CA LEU A 21 39.63 30.17 -11.94
C LEU A 21 39.05 31.32 -11.10
N PHE A 22 37.99 31.07 -10.34
CA PHE A 22 37.70 31.80 -9.10
C PHE A 22 37.26 30.81 -8.01
N PHE A 23 37.86 30.97 -6.83
CA PHE A 23 37.64 30.14 -5.65
C PHE A 23 36.14 30.09 -5.28
N ASP A 24 35.64 28.88 -4.96
CA ASP A 24 34.33 28.57 -4.35
C ASP A 24 33.04 28.80 -5.18
N SER A 25 33.15 29.06 -6.48
CA SER A 25 32.06 29.64 -7.30
C SER A 25 31.57 28.74 -8.45
N PHE A 26 31.36 27.44 -8.24
CA PHE A 26 30.85 26.57 -9.30
C PHE A 26 29.35 26.34 -9.16
N VAL A 27 28.61 26.64 -10.23
CA VAL A 27 27.22 26.19 -10.38
C VAL A 27 27.23 24.70 -10.62
N ARG A 28 26.46 23.96 -9.82
CA ARG A 28 26.33 22.52 -9.97
C ARG A 28 24.86 22.16 -10.16
N VAL A 29 24.56 21.48 -11.25
CA VAL A 29 23.23 20.94 -11.54
C VAL A 29 23.29 19.43 -11.31
N ASP A 30 22.49 18.92 -10.40
CA ASP A 30 22.40 17.50 -10.07
C ASP A 30 20.96 17.02 -10.19
N TYR A 31 20.77 15.82 -10.73
CA TYR A 31 19.54 15.08 -10.51
C TYR A 31 19.69 14.33 -9.19
N PHE A 32 18.63 14.35 -8.40
CA PHE A 32 18.55 13.65 -7.13
C PHE A 32 17.14 13.10 -6.97
N SER A 33 17.00 11.91 -6.40
CA SER A 33 15.70 11.36 -6.04
C SER A 33 15.77 10.96 -4.57
N SER A 34 14.85 11.49 -3.77
CA SER A 34 14.82 11.27 -2.32
C SER A 34 13.56 10.52 -1.92
N PRO A 35 13.60 9.67 -0.88
CA PRO A 35 12.41 8.99 -0.38
C PRO A 35 11.25 9.95 -0.05
N GLU A 36 11.55 11.18 0.38
CA GLU A 36 10.56 12.13 0.91
C GLU A 36 9.92 12.99 -0.18
N THR A 37 10.71 13.53 -1.11
CA THR A 37 10.27 14.48 -2.15
C THR A 37 10.07 13.85 -3.52
N GLY A 38 10.72 12.70 -3.79
CA GLY A 38 10.78 12.07 -5.10
C GLY A 38 11.87 12.68 -5.98
N ASP A 39 11.61 12.68 -7.29
CA ASP A 39 12.54 13.20 -8.29
C ASP A 39 12.70 14.72 -8.16
N GLN A 40 13.95 15.20 -8.24
CA GLN A 40 14.27 16.61 -8.22
C GLN A 40 15.56 16.94 -8.99
N ILE A 41 15.62 18.17 -9.49
CA ILE A 41 16.87 18.80 -9.95
C ILE A 41 17.29 19.80 -8.89
N ILE A 42 18.51 19.66 -8.40
CA ILE A 42 19.11 20.59 -7.44
C ILE A 42 20.19 21.39 -8.16
N ILE A 43 20.10 22.72 -8.06
CA ILE A 43 21.08 23.64 -8.61
C ILE A 43 21.72 24.37 -7.43
N LYS A 44 22.98 24.02 -7.13
CA LYS A 44 23.79 24.76 -6.15
C LYS A 44 24.33 26.02 -6.81
N LEU A 45 24.08 27.17 -6.20
CA LEU A 45 24.38 28.49 -6.76
C LEU A 45 25.37 29.27 -5.87
N PRO A 46 26.20 30.16 -6.46
CA PRO A 46 27.10 31.01 -5.71
C PRO A 46 26.39 31.93 -4.69
N LYS A 47 27.12 32.32 -3.64
CA LYS A 47 26.62 33.18 -2.54
C LYS A 47 26.16 34.59 -2.97
N TRP A 48 26.46 35.04 -4.18
CA TRP A 48 26.03 36.35 -4.68
C TRP A 48 24.71 36.28 -5.48
N ILE A 49 24.22 35.08 -5.81
CA ILE A 49 22.95 34.88 -6.52
C ILE A 49 21.78 34.97 -5.55
N ASP A 50 20.91 35.97 -5.70
CA ASP A 50 19.67 36.04 -4.94
C ASP A 50 18.57 35.10 -5.48
N LYS A 51 17.45 35.06 -4.76
CA LYS A 51 16.29 34.23 -5.09
C LYS A 51 15.73 34.50 -6.49
N ASP A 52 15.59 35.77 -6.87
CA ASP A 52 14.94 36.14 -8.13
C ASP A 52 15.86 35.82 -9.31
N MET A 53 17.17 36.05 -9.16
CA MET A 53 18.18 35.60 -10.11
C MET A 53 18.18 34.08 -10.25
N ALA A 54 18.13 33.34 -9.14
CA ALA A 54 18.08 31.88 -9.16
C ALA A 54 16.86 31.39 -9.95
N ILE A 55 15.67 31.84 -9.59
CA ILE A 55 14.40 31.43 -10.22
C ILE A 55 14.41 31.74 -11.72
N ASN A 56 14.81 32.96 -12.11
CA ASN A 56 14.80 33.37 -13.51
C ASN A 56 15.91 32.73 -14.35
N SER A 57 16.93 32.13 -13.72
CA SER A 57 18.02 31.46 -14.42
C SER A 57 17.64 30.09 -14.96
N PHE A 58 16.62 29.45 -14.39
CA PHE A 58 16.28 28.05 -14.66
C PHE A 58 15.33 27.90 -15.84
N SER A 59 15.64 26.94 -16.72
CA SER A 59 14.69 26.40 -17.69
C SER A 59 14.96 24.91 -17.94
N ILE A 60 13.94 24.19 -18.38
CA ILE A 60 14.03 22.77 -18.73
C ILE A 60 13.33 22.51 -20.06
N ASN A 61 13.92 21.65 -20.90
CA ASN A 61 13.36 21.21 -22.17
C ASN A 61 13.36 19.67 -22.27
N PRO A 62 12.23 19.02 -22.62
CA PRO A 62 10.92 19.61 -22.84
C PRO A 62 10.36 20.27 -21.56
N VAL A 63 9.50 21.27 -21.75
CA VAL A 63 8.88 21.98 -20.62
C VAL A 63 7.94 21.02 -19.90
N ILE A 64 8.06 20.97 -18.57
CA ILE A 64 7.20 20.17 -17.70
C ILE A 64 6.77 20.99 -16.49
N ASP A 65 5.59 20.69 -15.97
CA ASP A 65 5.04 21.33 -14.78
C ASP A 65 5.77 20.84 -13.53
N GLY A 66 6.15 21.76 -12.67
CA GLY A 66 6.94 21.50 -11.49
C GLY A 66 6.94 22.64 -10.50
N GLU A 67 7.29 22.32 -9.27
CA GLU A 67 7.55 23.28 -8.21
C GLU A 67 9.00 23.75 -8.31
N LEU A 68 9.23 25.07 -8.25
CA LEU A 68 10.56 25.65 -8.19
C LEU A 68 10.74 26.39 -6.86
N VAL A 69 11.73 25.99 -6.07
CA VAL A 69 11.91 26.43 -4.69
C VAL A 69 13.36 26.86 -4.45
N TRP A 70 13.53 28.08 -3.97
CA TRP A 70 14.83 28.57 -3.50
C TRP A 70 14.97 28.30 -2.01
N ILE A 71 16.05 27.61 -1.63
CA ILE A 71 16.40 27.33 -0.24
C ILE A 71 17.65 28.14 0.12
N ASP A 72 17.43 29.27 0.79
CA ASP A 72 18.46 30.29 0.99
C ASP A 72 19.62 29.79 1.87
N ASP A 73 19.33 29.06 2.94
CA ASP A 73 20.34 28.52 3.86
C ASP A 73 21.38 27.63 3.18
N PHE A 74 20.98 26.94 2.10
CA PHE A 74 21.85 26.02 1.35
C PHE A 74 22.31 26.61 0.02
N ARG A 75 21.76 27.75 -0.40
CA ARG A 75 21.98 28.37 -1.72
C ARG A 75 21.64 27.40 -2.85
N GLU A 76 20.51 26.71 -2.71
CA GLU A 76 20.05 25.70 -3.65
C GLU A 76 18.71 26.09 -4.27
N LEU A 77 18.63 25.99 -5.59
CA LEU A 77 17.37 26.03 -6.32
C LEU A 77 16.94 24.59 -6.61
N HIS A 78 15.80 24.20 -6.09
CA HIS A 78 15.21 22.88 -6.28
C HIS A 78 14.06 22.97 -7.28
N PHE A 79 14.10 22.14 -8.31
CA PHE A 79 12.98 21.94 -9.22
C PHE A 79 12.43 20.52 -9.04
N LEU A 80 11.14 20.42 -8.72
CA LEU A 80 10.44 19.17 -8.47
C LEU A 80 9.30 19.00 -9.48
N PRO A 81 9.38 18.09 -10.47
CA PRO A 81 8.29 17.85 -11.39
C PRO A 81 7.07 17.29 -10.66
N ARG A 82 5.89 17.93 -10.80
CA ARG A 82 4.70 17.58 -9.99
C ARG A 82 4.28 16.12 -10.15
N LYS A 83 4.49 15.55 -11.34
CA LYS A 83 4.13 14.17 -11.69
C LYS A 83 5.34 13.23 -11.82
N GLY A 84 6.53 13.68 -11.43
CA GLY A 84 7.79 13.00 -11.76
C GLY A 84 8.24 13.29 -13.18
N PHE A 85 9.44 12.82 -13.54
CA PHE A 85 9.89 12.84 -14.92
C PHE A 85 9.31 11.65 -15.69
N GLU A 86 9.11 11.84 -17.00
CA GLU A 86 8.64 10.76 -17.85
C GLU A 86 9.75 9.74 -18.12
N PRO A 87 9.53 8.45 -17.84
CA PRO A 87 10.52 7.40 -18.10
C PRO A 87 10.84 7.30 -19.60
N GLY A 88 12.11 7.11 -19.93
CA GLY A 88 12.60 7.03 -21.30
C GLY A 88 12.75 8.38 -22.02
N MET A 89 12.55 9.51 -21.32
CA MET A 89 12.73 10.85 -21.88
C MET A 89 14.06 11.48 -21.47
N SER A 90 14.62 12.28 -22.38
CA SER A 90 15.73 13.18 -22.09
C SER A 90 15.22 14.57 -21.71
N TYR A 91 15.80 15.14 -20.66
CA TYR A 91 15.55 16.51 -20.22
C TYR A 91 16.84 17.32 -20.22
N LYS A 92 16.84 18.45 -20.90
CA LYS A 92 17.92 19.43 -20.91
C LYS A 92 17.59 20.55 -19.94
N VAL A 93 18.35 20.62 -18.85
CA VAL A 93 18.30 21.72 -17.87
C VAL A 93 19.27 22.80 -18.32
N ASN A 94 18.80 24.03 -18.42
CA ASN A 94 19.63 25.20 -18.68
C ASN A 94 19.55 26.16 -17.50
N VAL A 95 20.72 26.65 -17.07
CA VAL A 95 20.90 27.63 -16.03
C VAL A 95 21.66 28.82 -16.64
N GLY A 96 20.96 29.93 -16.86
CA GLY A 96 21.52 31.15 -17.43
C GLY A 96 21.75 32.21 -16.36
N LEU A 97 22.99 32.34 -15.87
CA LEU A 97 23.32 33.33 -14.84
C LEU A 97 24.05 34.53 -15.44
N PRO A 98 23.84 35.76 -14.93
CA PRO A 98 24.66 36.89 -15.29
C PRO A 98 26.12 36.67 -14.85
N THR A 99 27.08 37.22 -15.58
CA THR A 99 28.47 37.30 -15.13
C THR A 99 28.60 38.48 -14.19
N TYR A 100 29.09 38.21 -12.99
CA TYR A 100 29.29 39.24 -11.98
C TYR A 100 30.14 40.39 -12.55
N GLY A 101 29.56 41.59 -12.60
CA GLY A 101 30.24 42.81 -13.06
C GLY A 101 30.48 42.96 -14.57
N LEU A 102 30.02 42.03 -15.42
CA LEU A 102 30.31 42.04 -16.86
C LEU A 102 29.07 42.08 -17.76
N GLY A 103 27.85 41.92 -17.22
CA GLY A 103 26.59 42.05 -17.99
C GLY A 103 26.37 40.99 -19.08
N LEU A 104 27.22 39.96 -19.16
CA LEU A 104 27.06 38.81 -20.05
C LEU A 104 26.27 37.72 -19.32
N ILE A 105 25.65 36.79 -20.04
CA ILE A 105 25.01 35.61 -19.44
C ILE A 105 25.90 34.40 -19.71
N MET A 106 26.26 33.64 -18.67
CA MET A 106 26.92 32.33 -18.81
C MET A 106 25.86 31.22 -18.79
N PRO A 107 25.59 30.56 -19.93
CA PRO A 107 24.68 29.43 -19.98
C PRO A 107 25.40 28.15 -19.53
N ILE A 108 24.81 27.45 -18.57
CA ILE A 108 25.19 26.09 -18.20
C ILE A 108 24.05 25.17 -18.59
N ALA A 109 24.34 24.17 -19.43
CA ALA A 109 23.36 23.19 -19.85
C ALA A 109 23.79 21.78 -19.44
N LYS A 110 22.86 21.00 -18.89
CA LYS A 110 23.08 19.59 -18.55
C LYS A 110 21.89 18.76 -19.00
N GLU A 111 22.19 17.66 -19.67
CA GLU A 111 21.19 16.72 -20.17
C GLU A 111 21.10 15.50 -19.25
N TYR A 112 19.86 15.10 -18.95
CA TYR A 112 19.50 14.02 -18.06
C TYR A 112 18.59 13.06 -18.82
N PHE A 113 19.00 11.80 -18.94
CA PHE A 113 18.12 10.75 -19.44
C PHE A 113 17.51 10.00 -18.27
N VAL A 114 16.17 9.89 -18.27
CA VAL A 114 15.42 9.24 -17.20
C VAL A 114 15.24 7.78 -17.57
N MET A 115 16.00 6.91 -16.91
CA MET A 115 15.89 5.47 -17.11
C MET A 115 14.58 4.96 -16.51
N VAL A 116 14.02 3.94 -17.15
CA VAL A 116 12.97 3.11 -16.54
C VAL A 116 13.65 2.13 -15.60
N ASP A 117 13.10 1.94 -14.40
CA ASP A 117 13.49 0.78 -13.61
C ASP A 117 12.79 -0.47 -14.19
N GLU A 118 13.56 -1.30 -14.90
CA GLU A 118 13.05 -2.56 -15.46
C GLU A 118 12.92 -3.68 -14.40
N ASN A 119 13.46 -3.47 -13.19
CA ASN A 119 13.45 -4.44 -12.11
C ASN A 119 12.52 -4.02 -10.96
N ILE A 120 11.33 -3.47 -11.29
CA ILE A 120 10.30 -3.20 -10.29
C ILE A 120 10.01 -4.52 -9.54
N PRO A 121 10.26 -4.59 -8.23
CA PRO A 121 9.98 -5.81 -7.47
C PRO A 121 8.52 -6.18 -7.65
N LEU A 122 8.28 -7.44 -8.06
CA LEU A 122 6.93 -7.98 -8.09
C LEU A 122 6.29 -7.83 -6.70
N PRO A 123 4.96 -7.70 -6.60
CA PRO A 123 4.28 -7.56 -5.33
C PRO A 123 4.74 -8.69 -4.39
N ASN A 124 5.45 -8.31 -3.33
CA ASN A 124 5.83 -9.30 -2.33
C ASN A 124 4.57 -9.78 -1.64
N LYS A 125 4.49 -11.10 -1.46
CA LYS A 125 3.44 -11.76 -0.71
C LYS A 125 3.40 -11.16 0.70
N ILE A 126 2.27 -10.57 1.07
CA ILE A 126 2.06 -10.13 2.44
C ILE A 126 1.72 -11.34 3.29
N ASN A 127 2.19 -11.33 4.53
CA ASN A 127 1.68 -12.24 5.53
C ASN A 127 0.21 -11.87 5.81
N GLY A 128 -0.61 -12.86 6.16
CA GLY A 128 -1.99 -12.58 6.57
C GLY A 128 -2.05 -11.63 7.77
N ILE A 129 -3.21 -10.99 7.95
CA ILE A 129 -3.45 -10.05 9.05
C ILE A 129 -3.33 -10.82 10.39
N PRO A 130 -2.44 -10.40 11.31
CA PRO A 130 -2.32 -11.04 12.62
C PRO A 130 -3.62 -10.92 13.43
N LEU A 131 -3.96 -11.99 14.15
CA LEU A 131 -5.16 -12.05 15.01
C LEU A 131 -4.96 -11.43 16.39
N GLU A 132 -3.73 -11.14 16.76
CA GLU A 132 -3.38 -10.54 18.04
C GLU A 132 -2.44 -9.36 17.82
N GLY A 133 -2.61 -8.34 18.67
CA GLY A 133 -1.80 -7.13 18.64
C GLY A 133 -2.24 -6.13 17.58
N LYS A 134 -1.37 -5.15 17.35
CA LYS A 134 -1.58 -4.08 16.37
C LYS A 134 -0.92 -4.43 15.04
N PHE A 135 -1.60 -4.14 13.95
CA PHE A 135 -1.11 -4.33 12.60
C PHE A 135 -1.56 -3.18 11.71
N ILE A 136 -0.72 -2.80 10.74
CA ILE A 136 -1.01 -1.76 9.76
C ILE A 136 -0.86 -2.39 8.37
N GLU A 137 -1.83 -2.16 7.50
CA GLU A 137 -1.79 -2.56 6.10
C GLU A 137 -1.81 -1.30 5.22
N ALA A 138 -0.97 -1.25 4.20
CA ALA A 138 -1.03 -0.24 3.14
C ALA A 138 -1.23 -0.93 1.78
N ASN A 139 -2.41 -0.75 1.20
CA ASN A 139 -2.70 -1.17 -0.15
C ASN A 139 -2.48 0.01 -1.12
N LEU A 140 -1.37 -0.04 -1.87
CA LEU A 140 -0.93 0.98 -2.82
C LEU A 140 -1.72 0.97 -4.14
N GLN A 141 -2.49 -0.09 -4.40
CA GLN A 141 -3.37 -0.18 -5.57
C GLN A 141 -4.71 0.52 -5.30
N THR A 142 -5.28 0.32 -4.11
CA THR A 142 -6.51 1.02 -3.68
C THR A 142 -6.22 2.36 -3.00
N MET A 143 -4.94 2.67 -2.74
CA MET A 143 -4.48 3.86 -2.00
C MET A 143 -5.13 3.98 -0.62
N THR A 144 -5.16 2.87 0.13
CA THR A 144 -5.74 2.81 1.48
C THR A 144 -4.73 2.31 2.51
N MET A 145 -4.86 2.81 3.74
CA MET A 145 -4.12 2.33 4.90
C MET A 145 -5.11 1.91 5.98
N THR A 146 -5.05 0.66 6.42
CA THR A 146 -5.99 0.10 7.40
C THR A 146 -5.25 -0.30 8.67
N LEU A 147 -5.81 0.11 9.81
CA LEU A 147 -5.33 -0.25 11.14
C LEU A 147 -6.13 -1.44 11.67
N TYR A 148 -5.44 -2.41 12.26
CA TYR A 148 -6.05 -3.60 12.82
C TYR A 148 -5.62 -3.80 14.27
N GLN A 149 -6.59 -4.07 15.14
CA GLN A 149 -6.35 -4.51 16.51
C GLN A 149 -6.96 -5.90 16.69
N ASN A 150 -6.13 -6.88 17.02
CA ASN A 150 -6.53 -8.26 17.24
C ASN A 150 -7.36 -8.82 16.07
N GLY A 151 -6.83 -8.68 14.85
CA GLY A 151 -7.50 -9.15 13.63
C GLY A 151 -8.78 -8.40 13.27
N LYS A 152 -9.13 -7.28 13.90
CA LYS A 152 -10.32 -6.46 13.58
C LYS A 152 -9.91 -5.08 13.08
N VAL A 153 -10.59 -4.61 12.05
CA VAL A 153 -10.40 -3.25 11.53
C VAL A 153 -10.78 -2.22 12.59
N VAL A 154 -9.88 -1.30 12.86
CA VAL A 154 -10.05 -0.16 13.76
C VAL A 154 -10.46 1.07 12.96
N GLU A 155 -9.68 1.41 11.92
CA GLU A 155 -9.93 2.56 11.06
C GLU A 155 -9.20 2.37 9.72
N THR A 156 -9.76 2.95 8.66
CA THR A 156 -9.15 2.96 7.32
C THR A 156 -9.00 4.41 6.83
N PHE A 157 -7.82 4.73 6.32
CA PHE A 157 -7.43 6.05 5.81
C PHE A 157 -7.12 6.00 4.32
N LYS A 158 -7.19 7.16 3.67
CA LYS A 158 -6.66 7.32 2.32
C LYS A 158 -5.16 7.60 2.36
N ILE A 159 -4.40 6.92 1.52
CA ILE A 159 -3.01 7.27 1.26
C ILE A 159 -3.01 8.48 0.33
N ALA A 160 -2.28 9.53 0.71
CA ALA A 160 -2.17 10.75 -0.06
C ALA A 160 -1.13 10.62 -1.19
N GLY A 161 -0.04 9.90 -0.94
CA GLY A 161 1.03 9.73 -1.91
C GLY A 161 1.88 8.49 -1.65
N LYS A 162 2.54 8.02 -2.70
CA LYS A 162 3.46 6.87 -2.68
C LYS A 162 4.63 7.11 -3.63
N GLY A 163 5.59 6.19 -3.63
CA GLY A 163 6.71 6.20 -4.57
C GLY A 163 6.24 6.15 -6.03
N ASN A 164 7.03 6.76 -6.93
CA ASN A 164 6.74 6.73 -8.37
C ASN A 164 6.84 5.28 -8.87
N PRO A 165 5.76 4.67 -9.39
CA PRO A 165 5.78 3.27 -9.82
C PRO A 165 6.85 2.93 -10.86
N ALA A 166 7.26 3.91 -11.68
CA ALA A 166 8.16 3.66 -12.80
C ALA A 166 9.64 3.93 -12.51
N THR A 167 9.95 4.74 -11.48
CA THR A 167 11.32 5.21 -11.22
C THR A 167 11.78 5.00 -9.77
N SER A 168 10.86 5.04 -8.81
CA SER A 168 11.15 4.97 -7.36
C SER A 168 9.95 4.41 -6.59
N PRO A 169 9.55 3.16 -6.87
CA PRO A 169 8.34 2.59 -6.27
C PRO A 169 8.50 2.45 -4.75
N THR A 170 7.41 2.66 -4.01
CA THR A 170 7.36 2.27 -2.59
C THR A 170 7.61 0.77 -2.50
N ILE A 171 8.56 0.38 -1.66
CA ILE A 171 8.88 -1.03 -1.45
C ILE A 171 7.69 -1.79 -0.87
N GLN A 172 7.47 -3.00 -1.37
CA GLN A 172 6.37 -3.88 -0.93
C GLN A 172 6.92 -5.04 -0.10
N GLY A 173 6.14 -5.53 0.85
CA GLY A 173 6.53 -6.63 1.73
C GLY A 173 6.00 -6.46 3.15
N ASN A 174 6.62 -7.21 4.07
CA ASN A 174 6.29 -7.21 5.49
C ASN A 174 7.43 -6.53 6.27
N PHE A 175 7.06 -5.59 7.12
CA PHE A 175 7.94 -4.72 7.86
C PHE A 175 7.45 -4.56 9.30
N SER A 176 8.15 -3.73 10.07
CA SER A 176 7.69 -3.25 11.37
C SER A 176 8.09 -1.79 11.54
N ILE A 177 7.35 -1.05 12.35
CA ILE A 177 7.70 0.33 12.70
C ILE A 177 8.98 0.32 13.54
N LYS A 178 10.05 0.94 13.04
CA LYS A 178 11.38 0.95 13.66
C LYS A 178 11.60 2.15 14.56
N THR A 179 11.19 3.32 14.11
CA THR A 179 11.33 4.58 14.86
C THR A 179 10.09 5.45 14.67
N LYS A 180 9.93 6.43 15.56
CA LYS A 180 8.81 7.37 15.55
C LYS A 180 9.32 8.76 15.92
N GLU A 181 8.99 9.76 15.11
CA GLU A 181 9.35 11.16 15.32
C GLU A 181 8.15 12.05 15.04
N THR A 182 7.80 12.96 15.95
CA THR A 182 6.62 13.82 15.77
C THR A 182 6.79 14.82 14.63
N ASN A 183 8.03 15.20 14.32
CA ASN A 183 8.36 16.04 13.16
C ASN A 183 9.81 15.77 12.76
N HIS A 184 10.02 14.91 11.76
CA HIS A 184 11.34 14.55 11.26
C HIS A 184 11.80 15.58 10.22
N PHE A 185 13.05 16.04 10.32
CA PHE A 185 13.67 16.86 9.27
C PHE A 185 14.56 15.99 8.40
N SER A 186 14.25 15.87 7.11
CA SER A 186 15.14 15.19 6.18
C SER A 186 16.33 16.07 5.83
N SER A 187 17.52 15.64 6.21
CA SER A 187 18.77 16.28 5.77
C SER A 187 19.09 16.03 4.29
N LEU A 188 18.36 15.12 3.63
CA LEU A 188 18.56 14.79 2.21
C LEU A 188 17.80 15.75 1.30
N SER A 189 16.55 16.04 1.66
CA SER A 189 15.62 16.83 0.84
C SER A 189 15.22 18.16 1.47
N HIS A 190 15.71 18.47 2.68
CA HIS A 190 15.46 19.70 3.42
C HIS A 190 13.98 19.99 3.67
N VAL A 191 13.17 18.95 3.88
CA VAL A 191 11.74 19.06 4.21
C VAL A 191 11.45 18.53 5.60
N TRP A 192 10.41 19.08 6.20
CA TRP A 192 9.80 18.57 7.42
C TRP A 192 8.72 17.54 7.09
N MET A 193 8.72 16.45 7.85
CA MET A 193 7.77 15.35 7.78
C MET A 193 7.12 15.15 9.15
N PRO A 194 5.89 15.65 9.36
CA PRO A 194 5.16 15.39 10.59
C PRO A 194 4.79 13.92 10.76
N TRP A 195 4.74 13.47 12.01
CA TRP A 195 4.24 12.15 12.40
C TRP A 195 4.95 11.00 11.66
N SER A 196 6.27 11.11 11.53
CA SER A 196 7.11 10.17 10.81
C SER A 196 7.31 8.87 11.56
N MET A 197 7.15 7.76 10.85
CA MET A 197 7.38 6.41 11.32
C MET A 197 8.24 5.66 10.31
N GLN A 198 9.48 5.34 10.67
CA GLN A 198 10.38 4.58 9.80
C GLN A 198 9.92 3.12 9.76
N PHE A 199 9.89 2.51 8.58
CA PHE A 199 9.60 1.07 8.46
C PHE A 199 10.71 0.27 7.78
N GLU A 200 11.50 0.88 6.89
CA GLU A 200 12.64 0.22 6.23
C GLU A 200 13.63 1.23 5.67
N GLY A 201 14.94 1.01 5.82
CA GLY A 201 15.97 1.95 5.32
C GLY A 201 15.61 3.42 5.55
N ASP A 202 15.56 4.19 4.46
CA ASP A 202 15.17 5.62 4.47
C ASP A 202 13.69 5.84 4.15
N TYR A 203 12.83 4.83 4.28
CA TYR A 203 11.40 4.88 3.99
C TYR A 203 10.54 5.02 5.24
N PHE A 204 9.61 5.96 5.16
CA PHE A 204 8.75 6.37 6.25
C PHE A 204 7.27 6.37 5.84
N ILE A 205 6.40 6.17 6.84
CA ILE A 205 5.01 6.65 6.81
C ILE A 205 5.03 8.03 7.47
N HIS A 206 4.49 9.06 6.82
CA HIS A 206 4.47 10.41 7.39
C HIS A 206 3.34 11.27 6.81
N GLU A 207 3.04 12.40 7.44
CA GLU A 207 2.16 13.42 6.87
C GLU A 207 2.79 14.09 5.65
N TRP A 208 1.97 14.67 4.77
CA TRP A 208 2.43 15.46 3.63
C TRP A 208 3.57 16.45 3.97
N PRO A 209 4.75 16.34 3.34
CA PRO A 209 5.91 17.17 3.69
C PRO A 209 5.73 18.66 3.39
N TYR A 210 6.50 19.48 4.09
CA TYR A 210 6.58 20.91 3.83
C TYR A 210 8.02 21.43 3.92
N TRP A 211 8.30 22.45 3.12
CA TRP A 211 9.56 23.19 3.15
C TRP A 211 9.72 23.95 4.48
N PRO A 212 10.94 24.35 4.90
CA PRO A 212 11.15 25.09 6.15
C PRO A 212 10.31 26.37 6.30
N GLY A 213 9.88 26.97 5.18
CA GLY A 213 8.95 28.11 5.15
C GLY A 213 7.46 27.76 5.36
N GLY A 214 7.10 26.52 5.70
CA GLY A 214 5.73 26.08 5.95
C GLY A 214 4.93 25.68 4.71
N LYS A 215 5.42 25.99 3.51
CA LYS A 215 4.75 25.61 2.25
C LYS A 215 4.87 24.11 2.02
N ARG A 216 3.74 23.42 1.83
CA ARG A 216 3.71 22.00 1.42
C ARG A 216 4.38 21.79 0.07
N ILE A 217 5.06 20.67 -0.08
CA ILE A 217 5.60 20.25 -1.37
C ILE A 217 4.46 19.95 -2.34
N GLU A 218 4.65 20.16 -3.64
CA GLU A 218 3.59 20.02 -4.64
C GLU A 218 3.70 18.72 -5.47
N THR A 219 4.66 17.85 -5.17
CA THR A 219 4.85 16.59 -5.90
C THR A 219 3.80 15.56 -5.53
N LYS A 220 3.30 14.84 -6.52
CA LYS A 220 2.38 13.71 -6.34
C LYS A 220 3.08 12.50 -5.73
N TYR A 221 4.28 12.20 -6.24
CA TYR A 221 5.04 11.02 -5.85
C TYR A 221 6.13 11.38 -4.85
N SER A 222 6.39 10.45 -3.94
CA SER A 222 7.60 10.40 -3.13
C SER A 222 8.66 9.57 -3.87
N GLY A 223 9.86 9.40 -3.28
CA GLY A 223 10.84 8.43 -3.77
C GLY A 223 10.72 7.06 -3.08
N GLY A 224 9.60 6.83 -2.40
CA GLY A 224 9.28 5.53 -1.79
C GLY A 224 8.55 5.62 -0.45
N CYS A 225 8.58 6.77 0.24
CA CYS A 225 7.77 6.96 1.45
C CYS A 225 6.25 6.90 1.17
N ILE A 226 5.45 6.63 2.20
CA ILE A 226 3.99 6.68 2.15
C ILE A 226 3.52 7.96 2.83
N ARG A 227 2.87 8.83 2.05
CA ARG A 227 2.33 10.10 2.54
C ARG A 227 0.88 9.94 2.96
N LEU A 228 0.53 10.47 4.11
CA LEU A 228 -0.83 10.55 4.63
C LEU A 228 -1.34 12.00 4.62
N TYR A 229 -2.65 12.16 4.62
CA TYR A 229 -3.28 13.46 4.74
C TYR A 229 -3.09 14.04 6.15
N GLU A 230 -3.24 15.36 6.24
CA GLU A 230 -3.19 16.08 7.51
C GLU A 230 -4.20 15.52 8.51
N GLY A 231 -3.74 15.26 9.74
CA GLY A 231 -4.56 14.70 10.82
C GLY A 231 -4.69 13.17 10.80
N ASP A 232 -4.82 12.55 9.63
CA ASP A 232 -4.85 11.08 9.49
C ASP A 232 -3.51 10.47 9.92
N SER A 233 -2.41 11.11 9.50
CA SER A 233 -1.03 10.79 9.90
C SER A 233 -0.86 10.64 11.42
N LYS A 234 -1.41 11.57 12.20
CA LYS A 234 -1.33 11.58 13.66
C LYS A 234 -2.09 10.41 14.26
N LYS A 235 -3.26 10.05 13.72
CA LYS A 235 -4.02 8.88 14.21
C LYS A 235 -3.25 7.58 14.00
N VAL A 236 -2.65 7.40 12.81
CA VAL A 236 -1.78 6.25 12.53
C VAL A 236 -0.57 6.26 13.46
N TYR A 237 0.05 7.42 13.67
CA TYR A 237 1.17 7.58 14.58
C TYR A 237 0.82 7.24 16.03
N ASP A 238 -0.31 7.74 16.54
CA ASP A 238 -0.76 7.46 17.92
C ASP A 238 -1.13 5.98 18.09
N PHE A 239 -1.70 5.36 17.05
CA PHE A 239 -2.02 3.93 17.05
C PHE A 239 -0.74 3.08 17.10
N ALA A 240 0.24 3.39 16.25
CA ALA A 240 1.45 2.58 16.09
C ALA A 240 2.38 2.66 17.31
N GLU A 241 2.95 1.52 17.68
CA GLU A 241 4.09 1.40 18.59
C GLU A 241 5.34 0.95 17.81
N ILE A 242 6.53 1.24 18.33
CA ILE A 242 7.76 0.63 17.78
C ILE A 242 7.62 -0.90 17.87
N GLY A 243 7.86 -1.59 16.76
CA GLY A 243 7.62 -3.02 16.59
C GLY A 243 6.25 -3.39 16.02
N THR A 244 5.32 -2.43 15.86
CA THR A 244 4.02 -2.69 15.19
C THR A 244 4.26 -3.23 13.80
N GLN A 245 3.66 -4.37 13.49
CA GLN A 245 3.80 -5.02 12.19
C GLN A 245 3.13 -4.18 11.10
N PHE A 246 3.77 -4.10 9.94
CA PHE A 246 3.33 -3.27 8.82
C PHE A 246 3.49 -4.01 7.50
N ALA A 247 2.43 -4.13 6.71
CA ALA A 247 2.47 -4.72 5.38
C ALA A 247 2.19 -3.67 4.30
N VAL A 248 2.95 -3.74 3.20
CA VAL A 248 2.77 -2.89 2.01
C VAL A 248 2.60 -3.76 0.78
N HIS A 249 1.53 -3.55 0.02
CA HIS A 249 1.26 -4.32 -1.20
C HIS A 249 0.42 -3.54 -2.20
N SER A 250 0.32 -4.04 -3.43
CA SER A 250 -0.48 -3.47 -4.52
C SER A 250 -1.50 -4.49 -5.04
N THR A 251 -2.01 -5.36 -4.17
CA THR A 251 -2.99 -6.37 -4.58
C THR A 251 -4.26 -5.67 -5.07
N PRO A 252 -4.67 -5.90 -6.33
CA PRO A 252 -5.85 -5.27 -6.90
C PRO A 252 -7.14 -5.80 -6.29
N LEU A 253 -8.17 -4.96 -6.36
CA LEU A 253 -9.54 -5.42 -6.15
C LEU A 253 -9.93 -6.32 -7.32
N ILE A 254 -10.49 -7.47 -6.97
CA ILE A 254 -11.04 -8.43 -7.92
C ILE A 254 -12.50 -8.08 -8.18
N SER A 255 -12.96 -8.23 -9.41
CA SER A 255 -14.37 -8.02 -9.75
C SER A 255 -15.22 -9.17 -9.20
N GLU A 256 -16.50 -8.92 -8.90
CA GLU A 256 -17.42 -9.98 -8.46
C GLU A 256 -17.51 -11.11 -9.49
N SER A 257 -17.47 -10.79 -10.79
CA SER A 257 -17.51 -11.78 -11.87
C SER A 257 -16.30 -12.73 -11.90
N ASP A 258 -15.18 -12.34 -11.30
CA ASP A 258 -13.97 -13.17 -11.22
C ASP A 258 -13.96 -14.06 -9.96
N LEU A 259 -14.96 -13.92 -9.08
CA LEU A 259 -15.14 -14.78 -7.91
C LEU A 259 -15.76 -16.13 -8.31
N LYS A 260 -15.13 -17.20 -7.84
CA LYS A 260 -15.50 -18.59 -8.10
C LYS A 260 -15.74 -19.33 -6.79
N SER A 261 -16.53 -20.40 -6.86
CA SER A 261 -16.69 -21.31 -5.73
C SER A 261 -15.33 -21.81 -5.24
N GLY A 262 -15.11 -21.74 -3.93
CA GLY A 262 -13.86 -22.11 -3.26
C GLY A 262 -12.88 -20.94 -3.06
N ASP A 263 -13.11 -19.77 -3.67
CA ASP A 263 -12.27 -18.61 -3.41
C ASP A 263 -12.41 -18.15 -1.95
N LEU A 264 -11.28 -17.79 -1.34
CA LEU A 264 -11.25 -16.99 -0.13
C LEU A 264 -11.31 -15.51 -0.51
N VAL A 265 -12.23 -14.79 0.09
CA VAL A 265 -12.50 -13.40 -0.25
C VAL A 265 -12.71 -12.58 1.03
N ARG A 266 -12.14 -11.38 1.07
CA ARG A 266 -12.49 -10.35 2.05
C ARG A 266 -12.88 -9.06 1.35
N GLU A 267 -13.68 -8.25 2.02
CA GLU A 267 -13.90 -6.87 1.58
C GLU A 267 -12.70 -6.00 1.97
N ASN A 268 -12.46 -4.94 1.20
CA ASN A 268 -11.26 -4.10 1.34
C ASN A 268 -11.11 -3.53 2.76
N SER A 269 -12.22 -3.11 3.37
CA SER A 269 -12.30 -2.54 4.71
C SER A 269 -12.61 -3.56 5.82
N SER A 270 -12.68 -4.86 5.50
CA SER A 270 -13.02 -5.91 6.46
C SER A 270 -11.87 -6.90 6.63
N SER A 271 -11.68 -7.35 7.86
CA SER A 271 -10.78 -8.47 8.18
C SER A 271 -11.48 -9.83 8.11
N ASP A 272 -12.81 -9.84 7.98
CA ASP A 272 -13.56 -11.07 7.86
C ASP A 272 -13.31 -11.71 6.49
N VAL A 273 -12.82 -12.95 6.52
CA VAL A 273 -12.59 -13.75 5.32
C VAL A 273 -13.75 -14.73 5.15
N TYR A 274 -14.22 -14.84 3.91
CA TYR A 274 -15.30 -15.71 3.52
C TYR A 274 -14.84 -16.70 2.47
N ILE A 275 -15.35 -17.93 2.53
CA ILE A 275 -15.29 -18.87 1.42
C ILE A 275 -16.55 -18.73 0.56
N ILE A 276 -16.35 -18.55 -0.74
CA ILE A 276 -17.43 -18.36 -1.71
C ILE A 276 -17.96 -19.71 -2.20
N LYS A 277 -19.28 -19.82 -2.35
CA LYS A 277 -19.94 -20.94 -3.03
C LYS A 277 -21.02 -20.39 -3.96
N ASN A 278 -20.84 -20.62 -5.25
CA ASN A 278 -21.83 -20.31 -6.28
C ASN A 278 -22.49 -21.61 -6.73
N VAL A 279 -23.82 -21.65 -6.73
CA VAL A 279 -24.63 -22.77 -7.22
C VAL A 279 -25.70 -22.22 -8.14
N SER A 280 -25.59 -22.50 -9.45
CA SER A 280 -26.47 -21.94 -10.47
C SER A 280 -26.51 -20.40 -10.41
N ASP A 281 -27.65 -19.81 -10.08
CA ASP A 281 -27.88 -18.36 -9.92
C ASP A 281 -27.67 -17.86 -8.49
N LYS A 282 -27.48 -18.76 -7.52
CA LYS A 282 -27.35 -18.44 -6.09
C LYS A 282 -25.89 -18.29 -5.69
N LYS A 283 -25.65 -17.33 -4.80
CA LYS A 283 -24.32 -16.99 -4.29
C LYS A 283 -24.33 -17.02 -2.78
N TYR A 284 -23.40 -17.78 -2.20
CA TYR A 284 -23.26 -17.96 -0.77
C TYR A 284 -21.88 -17.54 -0.31
N ARG A 285 -21.82 -17.00 0.90
CA ARG A 285 -20.58 -16.74 1.63
C ARG A 285 -20.67 -17.38 3.01
N ARG A 286 -19.57 -18.02 3.44
CA ARG A 286 -19.42 -18.50 4.82
C ARG A 286 -18.16 -17.92 5.42
N LYS A 287 -18.26 -17.30 6.59
CA LYS A 287 -17.12 -16.76 7.31
C LYS A 287 -16.21 -17.91 7.77
N VAL A 288 -14.90 -17.75 7.65
CA VAL A 288 -13.92 -18.79 8.00
C VAL A 288 -12.76 -18.25 8.84
N PRO A 289 -12.21 -19.04 9.77
CA PRO A 289 -11.02 -18.67 10.54
C PRO A 289 -9.77 -18.93 9.69
N VAL A 290 -9.30 -17.88 9.03
CA VAL A 290 -8.24 -17.96 8.01
C VAL A 290 -6.91 -18.46 8.56
N GLU A 291 -6.65 -18.32 9.86
CA GLU A 291 -5.47 -18.83 10.57
C GLU A 291 -5.38 -20.36 10.64
N LYS A 292 -6.53 -21.04 10.57
CA LYS A 292 -6.60 -22.50 10.58
C LYS A 292 -6.88 -23.10 9.22
N ILE A 293 -7.39 -22.30 8.28
CA ILE A 293 -7.88 -22.82 7.00
C ILE A 293 -6.81 -23.55 6.20
N SER A 294 -5.55 -23.11 6.27
CA SER A 294 -4.43 -23.78 5.58
C SER A 294 -4.04 -25.10 6.23
N GLN A 295 -4.39 -25.32 7.50
CA GLN A 295 -4.20 -26.60 8.20
C GLN A 295 -5.24 -27.62 7.74
N TRP A 296 -6.50 -27.18 7.58
CA TRP A 296 -7.61 -28.04 7.18
C TRP A 296 -7.68 -28.30 5.68
N TYR A 297 -7.19 -27.33 4.89
CA TYR A 297 -7.22 -27.37 3.43
C TYR A 297 -5.82 -27.04 2.91
N PRO A 298 -4.95 -28.04 2.71
CA PRO A 298 -3.53 -27.83 2.35
C PRO A 298 -3.31 -27.04 1.06
N ASN A 299 -4.32 -27.00 0.17
CA ASN A 299 -4.27 -26.25 -1.09
C ASN A 299 -4.77 -24.80 -0.97
N ILE A 300 -5.21 -24.38 0.21
CA ILE A 300 -5.73 -23.04 0.49
C ILE A 300 -4.71 -22.30 1.35
N SER A 301 -4.16 -21.21 0.82
CA SER A 301 -3.28 -20.31 1.55
C SER A 301 -3.99 -18.98 1.82
N GLN A 302 -3.67 -18.36 2.96
CA GLN A 302 -4.04 -16.98 3.27
C GLN A 302 -3.56 -15.98 2.22
N GLU A 303 -2.50 -16.33 1.51
CA GLU A 303 -1.92 -15.47 0.48
C GLU A 303 -2.72 -15.52 -0.84
N GLY A 304 -3.70 -16.42 -0.94
CA GLY A 304 -4.67 -16.51 -2.04
C GLY A 304 -5.97 -15.76 -1.77
N ILE A 305 -6.08 -15.02 -0.65
CA ILE A 305 -7.29 -14.25 -0.34
C ILE A 305 -7.44 -13.13 -1.37
N LYS A 306 -8.55 -13.16 -2.10
CA LYS A 306 -8.96 -12.10 -3.02
C LYS A 306 -9.57 -10.96 -2.22
N ILE A 307 -9.32 -9.73 -2.64
CA ILE A 307 -9.90 -8.54 -2.04
C ILE A 307 -10.93 -8.00 -3.02
N VAL A 308 -12.13 -7.68 -2.55
CA VAL A 308 -13.18 -7.03 -3.35
C VAL A 308 -13.58 -5.70 -2.73
N SER A 309 -14.24 -4.85 -3.52
CA SER A 309 -14.83 -3.60 -3.01
C SER A 309 -15.83 -3.87 -1.89
N ASP A 310 -15.94 -2.96 -0.95
CA ASP A 310 -16.91 -3.04 0.14
C ASP A 310 -18.35 -3.08 -0.41
N GLY A 311 -19.21 -3.92 0.18
CA GLY A 311 -20.60 -4.13 -0.22
C GLY A 311 -20.80 -5.16 -1.34
N ILE A 312 -19.73 -5.61 -2.02
CA ILE A 312 -19.85 -6.68 -3.03
C ILE A 312 -20.36 -7.97 -2.39
N LEU A 313 -19.91 -8.28 -1.18
CA LEU A 313 -20.31 -9.52 -0.53
C LEU A 313 -21.72 -9.45 0.07
N ASP A 314 -22.37 -8.29 0.12
CA ASP A 314 -23.76 -8.16 0.60
C ASP A 314 -24.78 -8.82 -0.33
N GLY A 315 -24.43 -8.99 -1.61
CA GLY A 315 -25.21 -9.81 -2.55
C GLY A 315 -25.09 -11.32 -2.33
N TYR A 316 -24.23 -11.77 -1.40
CA TYR A 316 -24.02 -13.18 -1.10
C TYR A 316 -24.79 -13.56 0.17
N LEU A 317 -25.61 -14.60 0.07
CA LEU A 317 -26.35 -15.18 1.19
C LEU A 317 -25.37 -15.72 2.24
N LYS A 318 -25.51 -15.27 3.47
CA LYS A 318 -24.68 -15.73 4.59
C LYS A 318 -25.12 -17.15 4.98
N SER A 319 -24.23 -18.11 4.80
CA SER A 319 -24.42 -19.45 5.34
C SER A 319 -23.70 -19.62 6.67
N LYS A 320 -24.36 -20.35 7.57
CA LYS A 320 -23.83 -20.82 8.86
C LYS A 320 -23.78 -22.34 8.93
N TRP A 321 -24.11 -23.03 7.84
CA TRP A 321 -24.40 -24.46 7.85
C TRP A 321 -23.27 -25.26 7.25
N VAL A 322 -22.85 -26.31 7.95
CA VAL A 322 -21.79 -27.21 7.50
C VAL A 322 -22.18 -28.67 7.64
N VAL A 323 -21.57 -29.51 6.81
CA VAL A 323 -21.74 -30.96 6.82
C VAL A 323 -20.41 -31.63 6.52
N LEU A 324 -20.18 -32.82 7.07
CA LEU A 324 -19.04 -33.65 6.69
C LEU A 324 -19.32 -34.34 5.34
N PRO A 325 -18.29 -34.68 4.55
CA PRO A 325 -18.50 -35.49 3.34
C PRO A 325 -19.17 -36.84 3.68
N PRO A 326 -19.96 -37.43 2.76
CA PRO A 326 -20.56 -38.74 2.97
C PRO A 326 -19.49 -39.82 3.25
N GLY A 327 -19.70 -40.65 4.28
CA GLY A 327 -18.77 -41.72 4.70
C GLY A 327 -19.02 -42.21 6.12
N ASP A 328 -18.13 -43.04 6.67
CA ASP A 328 -18.26 -43.66 8.01
C ASP A 328 -18.47 -42.63 9.15
N ASN A 329 -17.94 -41.42 8.99
CA ASN A 329 -18.07 -40.33 9.96
C ASN A 329 -19.32 -39.45 9.73
N ASN A 330 -20.10 -39.69 8.67
CA ASN A 330 -21.35 -38.98 8.38
C ASN A 330 -22.38 -39.88 7.68
N ILE A 331 -22.81 -40.93 8.38
CA ILE A 331 -23.74 -41.94 7.85
C ILE A 331 -25.16 -41.37 7.61
N ASN A 332 -25.49 -40.21 8.21
CA ASN A 332 -26.86 -39.67 8.26
C ASN A 332 -27.00 -38.21 7.76
N GLY A 333 -25.96 -37.62 7.15
CA GLY A 333 -26.03 -36.24 6.66
C GLY A 333 -26.29 -35.23 7.78
N THR A 334 -25.66 -35.40 8.93
CA THR A 334 -25.85 -34.50 10.09
C THR A 334 -25.35 -33.10 9.74
N VAL A 335 -26.24 -32.11 9.84
CA VAL A 335 -25.91 -30.71 9.60
C VAL A 335 -25.56 -30.04 10.93
N TYR A 336 -24.59 -29.14 10.89
CA TYR A 336 -24.19 -28.33 12.03
C TYR A 336 -24.36 -26.84 11.71
N GLU A 337 -24.81 -26.07 12.68
CA GLU A 337 -24.69 -24.61 12.68
C GLU A 337 -23.32 -24.22 13.24
N ILE A 338 -22.61 -23.32 12.58
CA ILE A 338 -21.49 -22.58 13.19
C ILE A 338 -22.00 -21.17 13.49
N ASP A 339 -22.17 -20.88 14.78
CA ASP A 339 -22.73 -19.60 15.22
C ASP A 339 -21.71 -18.44 15.09
N ASN A 340 -22.14 -17.23 15.45
CA ASN A 340 -21.26 -16.05 15.38
C ASN A 340 -20.15 -16.06 16.45
N GLN A 341 -20.20 -16.98 17.42
CA GLN A 341 -19.19 -17.17 18.47
C GLN A 341 -18.25 -18.35 18.15
N TRP A 342 -18.36 -18.94 16.95
CA TRP A 342 -17.59 -20.10 16.49
C TRP A 342 -17.89 -21.39 17.28
N VAL A 343 -19.10 -21.52 17.80
CA VAL A 343 -19.59 -22.74 18.45
C VAL A 343 -20.37 -23.56 17.42
N LYS A 344 -20.10 -24.87 17.37
CA LYS A 344 -20.87 -25.80 16.54
C LYS A 344 -22.08 -26.31 17.31
N HIS A 345 -23.24 -26.25 16.67
CA HIS A 345 -24.48 -26.83 17.18
C HIS A 345 -24.96 -27.90 16.22
N ARG A 346 -25.21 -29.09 16.76
CA ARG A 346 -25.77 -30.17 15.96
C ARG A 346 -27.25 -29.90 15.71
N MET A 347 -27.67 -30.04 14.45
CA MET A 347 -29.08 -29.86 14.10
C MET A 347 -29.90 -31.11 14.42
N ASN A 348 -31.00 -30.91 15.14
CA ASN A 348 -31.98 -31.94 15.40
C ASN A 348 -33.14 -31.85 14.39
N CYS A 349 -33.08 -32.69 13.34
CA CYS A 349 -34.05 -32.68 12.26
C CYS A 349 -35.23 -33.64 12.46
N SER A 350 -35.35 -34.29 13.62
CA SER A 350 -36.43 -35.24 13.96
C SER A 350 -36.60 -36.47 13.03
N VAL A 351 -35.77 -36.60 11.99
CA VAL A 351 -35.71 -37.72 11.05
C VAL A 351 -34.27 -38.23 10.91
N SER A 352 -34.09 -39.43 10.37
CA SER A 352 -32.78 -40.08 10.27
C SER A 352 -31.77 -39.36 9.37
N ASN A 353 -32.23 -38.57 8.37
CA ASN A 353 -31.35 -37.82 7.48
C ASN A 353 -31.74 -36.33 7.41
N CYS A 354 -30.92 -35.47 8.02
CA CYS A 354 -31.16 -34.02 8.07
C CYS A 354 -31.23 -33.37 6.68
N LEU A 355 -30.40 -33.80 5.72
CA LEU A 355 -30.39 -33.24 4.37
C LEU A 355 -31.73 -33.47 3.65
N SER A 356 -32.37 -34.61 3.88
CA SER A 356 -33.70 -34.90 3.31
C SER A 356 -34.81 -34.07 3.95
N ALA A 357 -34.68 -33.69 5.23
CA ALA A 357 -35.62 -32.80 5.91
C ALA A 357 -35.42 -31.33 5.54
N TRP A 358 -34.20 -30.94 5.18
CA TRP A 358 -33.82 -29.54 4.94
C TRP A 358 -34.80 -28.82 4.00
N GLY A 359 -35.00 -29.38 2.80
CA GLY A 359 -35.94 -28.86 1.82
C GLY A 359 -37.41 -28.92 2.26
N TYR A 360 -37.79 -29.87 3.11
CA TYR A 360 -39.16 -29.97 3.64
C TYR A 360 -39.49 -28.80 4.58
N PHE A 361 -38.50 -28.31 5.33
CA PHE A 361 -38.64 -27.13 6.19
C PHE A 361 -38.45 -25.80 5.45
N GLY A 362 -38.36 -25.82 4.11
CA GLY A 362 -38.22 -24.63 3.27
C GLY A 362 -36.80 -24.10 3.14
N TRP A 363 -35.81 -24.81 3.68
CA TRP A 363 -34.40 -24.42 3.55
C TRP A 363 -33.79 -24.89 2.24
N ASP A 364 -32.80 -24.14 1.76
CA ASP A 364 -32.07 -24.49 0.54
C ASP A 364 -30.81 -25.26 0.87
N SER A 365 -30.72 -26.55 0.50
CA SER A 365 -29.53 -27.35 0.74
C SER A 365 -28.25 -26.81 0.08
N ASP A 366 -28.38 -25.96 -0.94
CA ASP A 366 -27.23 -25.33 -1.60
C ASP A 366 -26.47 -24.36 -0.67
N GLU A 367 -27.08 -23.92 0.43
CA GLU A 367 -26.40 -23.08 1.43
C GLU A 367 -25.37 -23.87 2.26
N ILE A 368 -25.47 -25.20 2.32
CA ILE A 368 -24.66 -26.03 3.22
C ILE A 368 -23.25 -26.23 2.65
N TYR A 369 -22.23 -25.97 3.46
CA TYR A 369 -20.83 -26.17 3.07
C TYR A 369 -20.32 -27.53 3.53
N THR A 370 -19.63 -28.26 2.64
CA THR A 370 -18.89 -29.46 3.04
C THR A 370 -17.58 -29.05 3.69
N VAL A 371 -17.30 -29.57 4.89
CA VAL A 371 -16.08 -29.28 5.66
C VAL A 371 -15.31 -30.55 6.02
N THR A 372 -14.03 -30.42 6.37
CA THR A 372 -13.25 -31.54 6.91
C THR A 372 -13.62 -31.84 8.36
N GLN A 373 -13.28 -33.04 8.82
CA GLN A 373 -13.42 -33.41 10.23
C GLN A 373 -12.60 -32.48 11.13
N GLU A 374 -11.38 -32.12 10.71
CA GLU A 374 -10.48 -31.23 11.44
C GLU A 374 -11.05 -29.82 11.64
N GLU A 375 -11.70 -29.26 10.60
CA GLU A 375 -12.42 -27.99 10.75
C GLU A 375 -13.58 -28.14 11.73
N LEU A 376 -14.40 -29.19 11.59
CA LEU A 376 -15.55 -29.37 12.47
C LEU A 376 -15.11 -29.54 13.93
N ASP A 377 -14.00 -30.25 14.19
CA ASP A 377 -13.50 -30.51 15.54
C ASP A 377 -12.82 -29.31 16.20
N TYR A 378 -12.45 -28.29 15.42
CA TYR A 378 -11.94 -27.03 15.97
C TYR A 378 -13.00 -26.25 16.75
N TYR A 379 -14.25 -26.26 16.28
CA TYR A 379 -15.33 -25.52 16.92
C TYR A 379 -15.80 -26.25 18.20
N PRO A 380 -15.87 -25.55 19.36
CA PRO A 380 -16.48 -26.10 20.56
C PRO A 380 -17.92 -26.54 20.31
N SER A 381 -18.35 -27.64 20.92
CA SER A 381 -19.73 -28.10 20.83
C SER A 381 -20.63 -27.31 21.79
N GLY A 382 -21.72 -26.74 21.26
CA GLY A 382 -22.83 -26.21 22.03
C GLY A 382 -24.01 -27.19 22.08
N ASP A 383 -25.14 -26.72 22.59
CA ASP A 383 -26.37 -27.51 22.66
C ASP A 383 -26.94 -27.82 21.26
N ASP A 384 -27.63 -28.96 21.13
CA ASP A 384 -28.35 -29.32 19.91
C ASP A 384 -29.48 -28.29 19.63
N VAL A 385 -29.60 -27.86 18.39
CA VAL A 385 -30.59 -26.85 17.97
C VAL A 385 -31.66 -27.53 17.09
N PRO A 386 -32.96 -27.32 17.36
CA PRO A 386 -34.02 -27.90 16.53
C PRO A 386 -34.03 -27.24 15.13
N LEU A 387 -34.23 -28.06 14.08
CA LEU A 387 -34.52 -27.53 12.76
C LEU A 387 -35.94 -26.93 12.75
N VAL A 388 -36.02 -25.61 12.61
CA VAL A 388 -37.27 -24.85 12.47
C VAL A 388 -37.51 -24.49 11.00
N ALA A 389 -38.73 -24.07 10.64
CA ALA A 389 -39.03 -23.65 9.27
C ALA A 389 -38.21 -22.41 8.86
N ALA A 390 -37.79 -22.36 7.59
CA ALA A 390 -37.23 -21.15 6.99
C ALA A 390 -38.34 -20.09 6.86
N TYR A 391 -38.15 -18.92 7.49
CA TYR A 391 -39.08 -17.79 7.38
C TYR A 391 -38.65 -16.81 6.31
#